data_AF-A0A521PKK5-F1
#
_entry.id   AF-A0A521PKK5-F1
#
_cell.length_a   1.000
_cell.length_b   1.000
_cell.length_c   1.000
_cell.angle_alpha   90.00
_cell.angle_beta   90.00
_cell.angle_gamma   90.00
#
_symmetry.space_group_name_H-M   'P 1'
#
loop_
_entity.id
_entity.type
_entity.pdbx_description
1 polymer ?
#
loop_
_entity_poly.entity_id
_entity_poly.type
_entity_poly.pdbx_seq_one_letter_code
_entity_poly.pdbx_strand_id
1 'polypeptide(L)'
;MVTIDTPASLESFRRFIIASTCSSFAPSSYLEDYEVFPERDDEHGSIYVEAADKVTLKKIREITFVNARDVLGIIYNSKSGNTRLKWRQLRRHGGKVTGEASPNSLVNLAESGVITMEWVENYLRKKNEENKTKVNEITS
;
A
#
# COMPACT_ATOMS: atom_id res chain seq x y z
N MET A 1 -9.89 7.08 -9.22
CA MET A 1 -9.42 6.19 -8.14
C MET A 1 -9.71 4.76 -8.55
N VAL A 2 -8.95 3.78 -8.07
CA VAL A 2 -9.11 2.36 -8.39
C VAL A 2 -9.43 1.60 -7.12
N THR A 3 -10.53 0.86 -7.11
CA THR A 3 -10.90 0.02 -5.96
C THR A 3 -9.98 -1.19 -5.90
N ILE A 4 -9.33 -1.37 -4.76
CA ILE A 4 -8.54 -2.54 -4.43
C ILE A 4 -9.33 -3.39 -3.46
N ASP A 5 -9.51 -4.66 -3.82
CA ASP A 5 -10.06 -5.70 -2.97
C ASP A 5 -9.37 -7.00 -3.39
N THR A 6 -8.32 -7.39 -2.66
CA THR A 6 -7.50 -8.55 -3.02
C THR A 6 -6.89 -9.21 -1.78
N PRO A 7 -6.77 -10.55 -1.73
CA PRO A 7 -5.92 -11.20 -0.75
C PRO A 7 -4.45 -10.80 -0.98
N ALA A 8 -3.72 -10.49 0.09
CA ALA A 8 -2.29 -10.23 0.03
C ALA A 8 -1.61 -10.56 1.36
N SER A 9 -0.33 -10.94 1.29
CA SER A 9 0.46 -11.19 2.49
C SER A 9 0.77 -9.89 3.24
N LEU A 10 1.06 -9.99 4.54
CA LEU A 10 1.56 -8.88 5.34
C LEU A 10 2.85 -8.30 4.74
N GLU A 11 3.75 -9.18 4.29
CA GLU A 11 5.03 -8.79 3.68
C GLU A 11 4.82 -7.96 2.40
N SER A 12 3.92 -8.41 1.51
CA SER A 12 3.61 -7.68 0.28
C SER A 12 3.12 -6.27 0.59
N PHE A 13 2.26 -6.13 1.60
CA PHE A 13 1.78 -4.82 2.02
C PHE A 13 2.88 -3.98 2.70
N ARG A 14 3.75 -4.59 3.50
CA ARG A 14 4.93 -3.93 4.10
C ARG A 14 5.85 -3.36 3.02
N ARG A 15 6.19 -4.16 2.00
CA ARG A 15 7.01 -3.75 0.86
C ARG A 15 6.36 -2.59 0.10
N PHE A 16 5.05 -2.63 -0.11
CA PHE A 16 4.31 -1.55 -0.75
C PHE A 16 4.44 -0.22 0.01
N ILE A 17 4.29 -0.25 1.34
CA ILE A 17 4.39 0.96 2.17
C ILE A 17 5.80 1.53 2.10
N ILE A 18 6.82 0.66 2.20
CA ILE A 18 8.23 1.05 2.11
C ILE A 18 8.52 1.70 0.76
N ALA A 19 8.17 1.04 -0.35
CA ALA A 19 8.36 1.56 -1.70
C ALA A 19 7.66 2.90 -1.91
N SER A 20 6.50 3.08 -1.29
CA SER A 20 5.68 4.29 -1.43
C SER A 20 6.06 5.43 -0.49
N THR A 21 7.01 5.23 0.44
CA THR A 21 7.31 6.26 1.46
C THR A 21 8.78 6.46 1.80
N CYS A 22 9.55 5.40 2.06
CA CYS A 22 10.85 5.53 2.71
C CYS A 22 11.98 4.73 2.08
N SER A 23 11.75 4.05 0.95
CA SER A 23 12.75 3.26 0.23
C SER A 23 14.08 4.00 -0.04
N SER A 24 14.03 5.32 -0.26
CA SER A 24 15.21 6.13 -0.58
C SER A 24 16.10 6.51 0.60
N PHE A 25 15.64 6.34 1.85
CA PHE A 25 16.37 6.76 3.04
C PHE A 25 16.30 5.79 4.22
N ALA A 26 15.47 4.75 4.15
CA ALA A 26 15.41 3.72 5.17
C ALA A 26 16.74 2.93 5.22
N PRO A 27 17.26 2.62 6.41
CA PRO A 27 18.43 1.76 6.54
C PRO A 27 18.19 0.37 5.92
N SER A 28 19.18 -0.19 5.22
CA SER A 28 19.04 -1.51 4.58
C SER A 28 18.63 -2.62 5.56
N SER A 29 19.14 -2.57 6.80
CA SER A 29 18.75 -3.52 7.84
C SER A 29 17.25 -3.47 8.19
N TYR A 30 16.59 -2.31 8.06
CA TYR A 30 15.15 -2.16 8.30
C TYR A 30 14.34 -2.60 7.07
N LEU A 31 14.91 -2.47 5.87
CA LEU A 31 14.29 -2.93 4.64
C LEU A 31 14.24 -4.47 4.58
N GLU A 32 15.27 -5.13 5.09
CA GLU A 32 15.41 -6.60 5.10
C GLU A 32 14.69 -7.26 6.28
N ASP A 33 14.45 -6.54 7.38
CA ASP A 33 13.75 -7.06 8.55
C ASP A 33 12.22 -7.09 8.36
N TYR A 34 11.65 -8.30 8.41
CA TYR A 34 10.22 -8.57 8.24
C TYR A 34 9.34 -8.06 9.38
N GLU A 35 9.93 -7.80 10.55
CA GLU A 35 9.23 -7.26 11.72
C GLU A 35 9.29 -5.73 11.77
N VAL A 36 10.02 -5.08 10.85
CA VAL A 36 10.16 -3.62 10.84
C VAL A 36 9.18 -2.96 9.88
N PHE A 37 8.38 -2.05 10.43
CA PHE A 37 7.35 -1.31 9.70
C PHE A 37 7.54 0.21 9.85
N PRO A 38 7.24 0.98 8.79
CA PRO A 38 7.16 2.43 8.88
C PRO A 38 5.79 2.88 9.40
N GLU A 39 5.76 3.83 10.32
CA GLU A 39 4.59 4.57 10.77
C GLU A 39 4.76 6.07 10.46
N ARG A 40 3.63 6.76 10.30
CA ARG A 40 3.59 8.22 10.07
C ARG A 40 2.32 8.82 10.65
N ASP A 41 2.46 9.97 11.31
CA ASP A 41 1.35 10.71 11.91
C ASP A 41 0.46 11.42 10.86
N ASP A 42 -0.78 11.72 11.26
CA ASP A 42 -1.91 12.09 10.39
C ASP A 42 -1.82 13.44 9.65
N GLU A 43 -0.87 14.32 9.98
CA GLU A 43 -0.85 15.72 9.50
C GLU A 43 -0.82 15.84 7.96
N HIS A 44 -0.16 14.91 7.26
CA HIS A 44 -0.04 14.89 5.81
C HIS A 44 -0.24 13.47 5.27
N GLY A 45 -1.17 12.71 5.85
CA GLY A 45 -1.43 11.31 5.51
C GLY A 45 -0.70 10.35 6.44
N SER A 46 -1.39 9.32 6.90
CA SER A 46 -0.93 8.43 7.97
C SER A 46 -0.48 7.05 7.53
N ILE A 47 0.38 6.46 8.34
CA ILE A 47 0.62 5.02 8.35
C ILE A 47 0.52 4.55 9.79
N TYR A 48 -0.40 3.63 10.04
CA TYR A 48 -0.65 3.09 11.37
C TYR A 48 -0.58 1.57 11.35
N VAL A 49 0.22 0.98 12.23
CA VAL A 49 0.39 -0.46 12.38
C VAL A 49 -0.25 -0.90 13.69
N GLU A 50 -1.26 -1.76 13.59
CA GLU A 50 -1.94 -2.42 14.69
C GLU A 50 -1.32 -3.79 14.93
N ALA A 51 -0.70 -4.00 16.09
CA ALA A 51 0.06 -5.18 16.44
C ALA A 51 -0.06 -5.48 17.94
N ALA A 52 0.10 -6.75 18.33
CA ALA A 52 0.03 -7.15 19.74
C ALA A 52 1.24 -6.68 20.55
N ASP A 53 2.42 -6.72 19.93
CA ASP A 53 3.67 -6.20 20.49
C ASP A 53 4.29 -5.22 19.49
N LYS A 54 4.66 -4.04 19.96
CA LYS A 54 5.21 -2.96 19.14
C LYS A 54 6.19 -2.12 19.93
N VAL A 55 7.42 -2.03 19.42
CA VAL A 55 8.50 -1.24 20.00
C VAL A 55 9.02 -0.23 18.97
N THR A 56 9.07 1.04 19.36
CA THR A 56 9.67 2.09 18.54
C THR A 56 11.18 1.90 18.45
N LEU A 57 11.70 1.85 17.23
CA LEU A 57 13.15 1.75 16.98
C LEU A 57 13.76 3.14 16.86
N LYS A 58 13.36 3.88 15.81
CA LYS A 58 13.95 5.19 15.50
C LYS A 58 13.03 6.00 14.59
N LYS A 59 13.01 7.32 14.80
CA LYS A 59 12.41 8.27 13.86
C LYS A 59 13.47 8.80 12.90
N ILE A 60 13.20 8.73 11.60
CA ILE A 60 14.03 9.29 10.54
C ILE A 60 13.11 10.11 9.64
N ARG A 61 13.34 11.43 9.62
CA ARG A 61 12.43 12.40 8.98
C ARG A 61 11.02 12.29 9.57
N GLU A 62 9.99 12.22 8.74
CA GLU A 62 8.60 12.06 9.14
C GLU A 62 8.18 10.61 9.44
N ILE A 63 9.07 9.63 9.24
CA ILE A 63 8.76 8.20 9.43
C ILE A 63 9.32 7.69 10.74
N THR A 64 8.46 7.08 11.55
CA THR A 64 8.85 6.34 12.75
C THR A 64 8.93 4.86 12.39
N PHE A 65 10.10 4.26 12.52
CA PHE A 65 10.26 2.82 12.35
C PHE A 65 9.95 2.11 13.66
N VAL A 66 9.13 1.07 13.57
CA VAL A 66 8.71 0.23 14.70
C VAL A 66 9.05 -1.23 14.39
N ASN A 67 9.51 -1.97 15.38
CA ASN A 67 9.48 -3.43 15.34
C ASN A 67 8.11 -3.86 15.86
N ALA A 68 7.35 -4.61 15.05
CA ALA A 68 5.98 -5.01 15.36
C ALA A 68 5.79 -6.50 15.13
N ARG A 69 5.25 -7.20 16.14
CA ARG A 69 4.95 -8.63 16.13
C ARG A 69 3.45 -8.87 16.28
N ASP A 70 2.98 -9.95 15.68
CA ASP A 70 1.56 -10.31 15.62
C ASP A 70 0.69 -9.15 15.10
N VAL A 71 1.05 -8.66 13.91
CA VAL A 71 0.33 -7.57 13.22
C VAL A 71 -1.08 -8.02 12.82
N LEU A 72 -2.09 -7.28 13.29
CA LEU A 72 -3.51 -7.52 13.04
C LEU A 72 -4.06 -6.65 11.90
N GLY A 73 -3.46 -5.47 11.69
CA GLY A 73 -3.91 -4.55 10.66
C GLY A 73 -2.92 -3.43 10.38
N ILE A 74 -2.99 -2.89 9.17
CA ILE A 74 -2.22 -1.70 8.79
C ILE A 74 -3.15 -0.76 8.03
N ILE A 75 -3.11 0.53 8.36
CA ILE A 75 -3.80 1.60 7.63
C ILE A 75 -2.75 2.45 6.94
N TYR A 76 -2.93 2.68 5.65
CA TYR A 76 -2.06 3.51 4.81
C TYR A 76 -2.88 4.60 4.12
N ASN A 77 -2.46 5.84 4.30
CA ASN A 77 -2.95 7.01 3.60
C ASN A 77 -1.75 7.76 2.97
N SER A 78 -1.79 7.95 1.65
CA SER A 78 -0.73 8.69 0.94
C SER A 78 -0.74 10.17 1.30
N LYS A 79 0.38 10.85 1.09
CA LYS A 79 0.46 12.31 1.34
C LYS A 79 -0.50 13.14 0.49
N SER A 80 -0.79 12.66 -0.71
CA SER A 80 -1.74 13.28 -1.62
C SER A 80 -3.20 13.01 -1.26
N GLY A 81 -3.50 12.09 -0.33
CA GLY A 81 -4.85 11.61 -0.03
C GLY A 81 -5.46 10.71 -1.12
N ASN A 82 -4.79 10.54 -2.26
CA ASN A 82 -5.29 9.78 -3.40
C ASN A 82 -5.06 8.25 -3.30
N THR A 83 -4.51 7.76 -2.20
CA THR A 83 -4.41 6.32 -1.94
C THR A 83 -4.71 6.09 -0.47
N ARG A 84 -5.74 5.29 -0.20
CA ARG A 84 -6.24 4.95 1.14
C ARG A 84 -6.47 3.45 1.15
N LEU A 85 -5.55 2.72 1.76
CA LEU A 85 -5.56 1.26 1.78
C LEU A 85 -5.49 0.76 3.21
N LYS A 86 -6.13 -0.38 3.44
CA LYS A 86 -6.09 -1.09 4.70
C LYS A 86 -5.71 -2.53 4.42
N TRP A 87 -4.76 -3.06 5.16
CA TRP A 87 -4.51 -4.48 5.25
C TRP A 87 -5.09 -5.00 6.56
N ARG A 88 -5.81 -6.12 6.51
CA ARG A 88 -6.34 -6.80 7.69
C ARG A 88 -5.98 -8.28 7.65
N GLN A 89 -5.54 -8.81 8.78
CA GLN A 89 -5.23 -10.22 8.94
C GLN A 89 -6.50 -11.05 8.74
N LEU A 90 -6.37 -12.14 7.98
CA LEU A 90 -7.40 -13.17 7.86
C LEU A 90 -6.96 -14.45 8.58
N ARG A 91 -5.74 -14.93 8.30
CA ARG A 91 -5.13 -16.11 8.93
C ARG A 91 -3.61 -16.04 8.87
N ARG A 92 -2.92 -16.23 10.01
CA ARG A 92 -1.44 -16.17 10.11
C ARG A 92 -0.91 -14.90 9.43
N HIS A 93 0.04 -15.00 8.50
CA HIS A 93 0.60 -13.86 7.76
C HIS A 93 -0.20 -13.48 6.50
N GLY A 94 -1.31 -14.18 6.24
CA GLY A 94 -2.22 -13.90 5.15
C GLY A 94 -3.32 -12.92 5.57
N GLY A 95 -3.56 -11.93 4.72
CA GLY A 95 -4.61 -10.95 4.94
C GLY A 95 -5.25 -10.50 3.65
N LYS A 96 -5.98 -9.39 3.75
CA LYS A 96 -6.69 -8.78 2.64
C LYS A 96 -6.38 -7.29 2.59
N VAL A 97 -6.07 -6.79 1.41
CA VAL A 97 -5.94 -5.36 1.14
C VAL A 97 -7.25 -4.86 0.55
N THR A 98 -7.78 -3.80 1.15
CA THR A 98 -9.00 -3.13 0.72
C THR A 98 -8.80 -1.62 0.69
N GLY A 99 -9.42 -0.94 -0.27
CA GLY A 99 -9.51 0.51 -0.29
C GLY A 99 -9.42 1.09 -1.69
N GLU A 100 -8.91 2.31 -1.79
CA GLU A 100 -8.78 3.04 -3.05
C GLU A 100 -7.31 3.38 -3.32
N ALA A 101 -6.86 3.12 -4.54
CA ALA A 101 -5.52 3.48 -4.99
C ALA A 101 -5.57 4.49 -6.14
N SER A 102 -4.63 5.41 -6.13
CA SER A 102 -4.32 6.22 -7.31
C SER A 102 -3.70 5.33 -8.39
N PRO A 103 -3.83 5.69 -9.69
CA PRO A 103 -3.15 4.98 -10.76
C PRO A 103 -1.63 4.85 -10.54
N ASN A 104 -0.99 5.85 -9.96
CA ASN A 104 0.44 5.85 -9.67
C ASN A 104 0.82 4.79 -8.61
N SER A 105 -0.08 4.52 -7.67
CA SER A 105 0.14 3.50 -6.64
C SER A 105 0.01 2.09 -7.18
N LEU A 106 -0.57 1.87 -8.37
CA LEU A 106 -0.72 0.53 -8.94
C LEU A 106 0.63 -0.12 -9.26
N VAL A 107 1.62 0.66 -9.72
CA VAL A 107 2.97 0.15 -9.99
C VAL A 107 3.60 -0.38 -8.71
N ASN A 108 3.59 0.43 -7.64
CA ASN A 108 4.14 0.01 -6.35
C ASN A 108 3.39 -1.20 -5.78
N LEU A 109 2.06 -1.28 -5.95
CA LEU A 109 1.26 -2.43 -5.52
C LEU A 109 1.64 -3.70 -6.30
N ALA A 110 1.91 -3.59 -7.60
CA ALA A 110 2.32 -4.71 -8.45
C ALA A 110 3.75 -5.18 -8.11
N GLU A 111 4.71 -4.26 -8.04
CA GLU A 111 6.10 -4.55 -7.69
C GLU A 111 6.26 -5.16 -6.29
N SER A 112 5.36 -4.80 -5.38
CA SER A 112 5.34 -5.35 -4.01
C SER A 112 4.54 -6.65 -3.89
N GLY A 113 3.92 -7.12 -4.98
CA GLY A 113 3.14 -8.36 -5.02
C GLY A 113 1.79 -8.29 -4.29
N VAL A 114 1.23 -7.09 -4.10
CA VAL A 114 -0.14 -6.91 -3.58
C VAL A 114 -1.18 -7.23 -4.65
N ILE A 115 -0.89 -6.84 -5.89
CA ILE A 115 -1.66 -7.16 -7.10
C ILE A 115 -0.72 -7.74 -8.15
N THR A 116 -1.27 -8.40 -9.18
CA THR A 116 -0.47 -8.89 -10.31
C THR A 116 -0.34 -7.81 -11.39
N MET A 117 0.73 -7.89 -12.19
CA MET A 117 0.87 -6.99 -13.34
C MET A 117 -0.26 -7.20 -14.36
N GLU A 118 -0.70 -8.45 -14.55
CA GLU A 118 -1.85 -8.79 -15.38
C GLU A 118 -3.14 -8.07 -14.93
N TRP A 119 -3.37 -7.93 -13.62
CA TRP A 119 -4.51 -7.18 -13.10
C TRP A 119 -4.42 -5.69 -13.48
N VAL A 120 -3.22 -5.11 -13.42
CA VAL A 120 -2.98 -3.70 -13.81
C VAL A 120 -3.23 -3.51 -15.30
N GLU A 121 -2.71 -4.40 -16.15
CA GLU A 121 -2.93 -4.37 -17.60
C GLU A 121 -4.41 -4.47 -17.97
N ASN A 122 -5.13 -5.41 -17.34
CA ASN A 122 -6.56 -5.58 -17.54
C ASN A 122 -7.35 -4.33 -17.12
N TYR A 123 -6.95 -3.67 -16.02
CA TYR A 123 -7.55 -2.41 -15.59
C TYR A 123 -7.32 -1.28 -16.62
N LEU A 124 -6.09 -1.13 -17.12
CA LEU A 124 -5.76 -0.12 -18.13
C LEU A 124 -6.50 -0.36 -19.45
N ARG A 125 -6.63 -1.62 -19.88
CA ARG A 125 -7.38 -1.97 -21.09
C ARG A 125 -8.85 -1.56 -20.97
N LYS A 126 -9.53 -1.94 -19.89
CA LYS A 126 -10.94 -1.58 -19.65
C LYS A 126 -11.15 -0.07 -19.64
N LYS A 127 -10.26 0.67 -18.97
CA LYS A 127 -10.34 2.14 -18.92
C LYS A 127 -10.17 2.80 -20.29
N ASN A 128 -9.31 2.24 -21.15
CA ASN A 128 -9.14 2.73 -22.51
C ASN A 128 -10.36 2.44 -23.40
N GLU A 129 -11.01 1.30 -23.23
CA GLU A 129 -12.26 0.95 -23.91
C GLU A 129 -13.41 1.90 -23.50
N GLU A 130 -13.57 2.14 -22.20
CA GLU A 130 -14.58 3.09 -21.68
C GLU A 130 -14.38 4.51 -22.23
N ASN A 131 -13.13 4.97 -22.32
CA ASN A 131 -12.82 6.29 -22.88
C ASN A 131 -13.16 6.39 -24.37
N LYS A 132 -12.92 5.33 -25.16
CA LYS A 132 -13.30 5.29 -26.59
C LYS A 132 -14.80 5.36 -26.78
N THR A 133 -15.58 4.67 -25.94
CA THR A 133 -17.05 4.72 -26.01
C THR A 133 -17.58 6.12 -25.71
N LYS A 134 -17.05 6.79 -24.67
CA LYS A 134 -17.46 8.17 -24.33
C LYS A 134 -17.11 9.19 -25.41
N VAL A 135 -15.95 9.07 -26.06
CA VAL A 135 -15.58 9.96 -27.16
C VAL A 135 -16.57 9.84 -28.32
N ASN A 136 -16.96 8.61 -28.68
CA ASN A 136 -17.90 8.37 -29.77
C ASN A 136 -19.31 8.92 -29.47
N GLU A 137 -19.78 8.86 -28.22
CA GLU A 137 -21.08 9.43 -27.80
C GLU A 137 -21.11 10.96 -27.84
N ILE A 138 -19.98 11.64 -27.64
CA ILE A 138 -19.89 13.11 -27.65
C ILE A 138 -19.79 13.66 -29.09
N THR A 139 -19.26 12.87 -30.02
CA THR A 139 -19.12 13.24 -31.44
C THR A 139 -20.28 12.80 -32.33
N SER A 140 -21.31 12.15 -31.77
CA SER A 140 -22.51 11.70 -32.49
C SER A 140 -23.70 12.65 -32.29
#